data_AF-A0A524PWZ6-F1
#
_entry.id   AF-A0A524PWZ6-F1
#
_cell.length_a   1.000
_cell.length_b   1.000
_cell.length_c   1.000
_cell.angle_alpha   90.00
_cell.angle_beta   90.00
_cell.angle_gamma   90.00
#
_symmetry.space_group_name_H-M   'P 1'
#
loop_
_entity.id
_entity.type
_entity.pdbx_description
1 polymer ?
#
loop_
_entity_poly.entity_id
_entity_poly.type
_entity_poly.pdbx_seq_one_letter_code
_entity_poly.pdbx_strand_id
1 'polypeptide(L)'
;MGILKEAGETIVKYGEIIANKTEEFARIAKINIDIKRLNIDIAIAEKEMGRHVISMVDGGASAIDCTDARVKELHGKVISLKGSIDKKKSEIEKIKNESRSAKQSEKKPNTPKGESE
;
A
#
# COMPACT_ATOMS: atom_id res chain seq x y z
N MET A 1 -25.36 31.84 21.86
CA MET A 1 -25.22 30.66 20.98
C MET A 1 -24.96 29.46 21.87
N GLY A 2 -25.91 28.53 21.98
CA GLY A 2 -25.94 27.55 23.08
C GLY A 2 -24.87 26.46 22.97
N ILE A 3 -24.32 26.08 24.14
CA ILE A 3 -23.28 25.06 24.36
C ILE A 3 -23.66 23.70 23.70
N LEU A 4 -24.95 23.40 23.61
CA LEU A 4 -25.49 22.21 22.91
C LEU A 4 -25.24 22.24 21.38
N LYS A 5 -25.22 23.43 20.77
CA LYS A 5 -24.96 23.60 19.34
C LYS A 5 -23.48 23.40 19.00
N GLU A 6 -22.58 23.94 19.83
CA GLU A 6 -21.12 23.69 19.72
C GLU A 6 -20.75 22.21 19.97
N ALA A 7 -21.41 21.57 20.94
CA ALA A 7 -21.21 20.15 21.20
C ALA A 7 -21.65 19.28 20.00
N GLY A 8 -22.79 19.60 19.38
CA GLY A 8 -23.27 18.92 18.17
C GLY A 8 -22.32 19.06 16.99
N GLU A 9 -21.83 20.28 16.71
CA GLU A 9 -20.87 20.53 15.63
C GLU A 9 -19.52 19.82 15.86
N THR A 10 -19.10 19.71 17.12
CA THR A 10 -17.88 18.99 17.50
C THR A 10 -18.02 17.49 17.26
N ILE A 11 -19.14 16.87 17.66
CA ILE A 11 -19.39 15.44 17.44
C ILE A 11 -19.41 15.11 15.93
N VAL A 12 -20.04 15.96 15.11
CA VAL A 12 -20.09 15.77 13.66
C VAL A 12 -18.67 15.80 13.06
N LYS A 13 -17.86 16.81 13.41
CA LYS A 13 -16.47 16.93 12.93
C LYS A 13 -15.60 15.73 13.34
N TYR A 14 -15.68 15.30 14.60
CA TYR A 14 -14.93 14.11 15.04
C TYR A 14 -15.42 12.83 14.36
N GLY A 15 -16.73 12.72 14.11
CA GLY A 15 -17.32 11.61 13.34
C GLY A 15 -16.76 11.53 11.92
N GLU A 16 -16.71 12.65 11.21
CA GLU A 16 -16.13 12.76 9.86
C GLU A 16 -14.65 12.37 9.84
N ILE A 17 -13.86 12.84 10.82
CA ILE A 17 -12.43 12.49 10.94
C ILE A 17 -12.25 10.97 11.13
N ILE A 18 -13.08 10.34 11.96
CA ILE A 18 -13.02 8.89 12.21
C ILE A 18 -13.43 8.10 10.97
N ALA A 19 -14.49 8.52 10.28
CA ALA A 19 -14.95 7.89 9.04
C ALA A 19 -13.86 7.96 7.97
N ASN A 20 -13.28 9.13 7.75
CA ASN A 20 -12.21 9.35 6.76
C ASN A 20 -10.96 8.50 7.06
N LYS A 21 -10.54 8.42 8.33
CA LYS A 21 -9.41 7.55 8.72
C LYS A 21 -9.71 6.07 8.53
N THR A 22 -10.92 5.64 8.85
CA THR A 22 -11.33 4.24 8.66
C THR A 22 -11.29 3.86 7.17
N GLU A 23 -11.77 4.76 6.30
CA GLU A 23 -11.72 4.56 4.85
C GLU A 23 -10.29 4.52 4.32
N GLU A 24 -9.42 5.43 4.79
CA GLU A 24 -7.98 5.44 4.50
C GLU A 24 -7.35 4.07 4.83
N PHE A 25 -7.58 3.57 6.05
CA PHE A 25 -7.04 2.29 6.48
C PHE A 25 -7.61 1.12 5.68
N ALA A 26 -8.90 1.15 5.34
CA ALA A 26 -9.52 0.11 4.51
C ALA A 26 -8.91 0.06 3.11
N ARG A 27 -8.68 1.22 2.47
CA ARG A 27 -8.00 1.31 1.17
C ARG A 27 -6.57 0.78 1.24
N ILE A 28 -5.79 1.20 2.24
CA ILE A 28 -4.43 0.71 2.44
C ILE A 28 -4.41 -0.80 2.70
N ALA A 29 -5.33 -1.31 3.51
CA ALA A 29 -5.44 -2.74 3.82
C ALA A 29 -5.71 -3.58 2.57
N LYS A 30 -6.62 -3.12 1.70
CA LYS A 30 -6.88 -3.76 0.40
C LYS A 30 -5.63 -3.86 -0.46
N ILE A 31 -4.89 -2.75 -0.60
CA ILE A 31 -3.65 -2.73 -1.38
C ILE A 31 -2.59 -3.66 -0.76
N ASN A 32 -2.48 -3.70 0.57
CA ASN A 32 -1.56 -4.60 1.25
C ASN A 32 -1.89 -6.09 1.01
N ILE A 33 -3.17 -6.46 0.95
CA ILE A 33 -3.59 -7.82 0.58
C ILE A 33 -3.14 -8.15 -0.84
N ASP A 34 -3.32 -7.22 -1.78
CA ASP A 34 -2.86 -7.42 -3.15
C ASP A 34 -1.34 -7.57 -3.24
N ILE A 35 -0.58 -6.76 -2.50
CA ILE A 35 0.88 -6.89 -2.42
C ILE A 35 1.27 -8.27 -1.89
N LYS A 36 0.58 -8.78 -0.86
CA LYS A 36 0.83 -10.13 -0.33
C LYS A 36 0.56 -11.21 -1.39
N ARG A 37 -0.51 -11.09 -2.17
CA ARG A 37 -0.81 -12.01 -3.29
C ARG A 37 0.30 -11.98 -4.34
N LEU A 38 0.74 -10.80 -4.77
CA LEU A 38 1.85 -10.66 -5.72
C LEU A 38 3.17 -11.24 -5.18
N ASN A 39 3.45 -11.12 -3.88
CA ASN A 39 4.61 -11.76 -3.26
C ASN A 39 4.53 -13.29 -3.29
N ILE A 40 3.34 -13.86 -3.12
CA ILE A 40 3.13 -15.30 -3.27
C ILE A 40 3.41 -15.72 -4.72
N ASP A 41 2.94 -14.96 -5.70
CA ASP A 41 3.20 -15.26 -7.12
C ASP A 41 4.69 -15.18 -7.48
N ILE A 42 5.44 -14.24 -6.88
CA ILE A 42 6.90 -14.17 -7.00
C ILE A 42 7.53 -15.44 -6.42
N ALA A 43 7.13 -15.83 -5.20
CA ALA A 43 7.68 -17.03 -4.55
C ALA A 43 7.37 -18.31 -5.35
N ILE A 44 6.22 -18.38 -6.03
CA ILE A 44 5.89 -19.48 -6.94
C ILE A 44 6.83 -19.49 -8.14
N ALA A 45 7.03 -18.34 -8.81
CA ALA A 45 7.91 -18.24 -9.96
C ALA A 45 9.38 -18.58 -9.61
N GLU A 46 9.86 -18.13 -8.44
CA GLU A 46 11.19 -18.46 -7.93
C GLU A 46 11.32 -19.97 -7.61
N LYS A 47 10.28 -20.59 -7.04
CA LYS A 47 10.25 -22.04 -6.80
C LYS A 47 10.25 -22.82 -8.11
N GLU A 48 9.51 -22.38 -9.12
CA GLU A 48 9.49 -23.02 -10.44
C GLU A 48 10.86 -22.94 -11.11
N MET A 49 11.55 -21.81 -10.98
CA MET A 49 12.91 -21.62 -11.49
C MET A 49 13.89 -22.54 -10.78
N GLY A 50 13.81 -22.63 -9.44
CA GLY A 50 14.61 -23.56 -8.64
C GLY A 50 14.37 -25.02 -9.01
N ARG A 51 13.10 -25.42 -9.21
CA ARG A 51 12.74 -26.78 -9.66
C ARG A 51 13.34 -27.09 -11.04
N HIS A 52 13.31 -26.13 -11.96
CA HIS A 52 13.90 -26.31 -13.27
C HIS A 52 15.42 -26.51 -13.19
N VAL A 53 16.11 -25.72 -12.35
CA VAL A 53 17.54 -25.88 -12.10
C VAL A 53 17.85 -27.25 -11.48
N ILE A 54 17.11 -27.67 -10.46
CA ILE A 54 17.27 -29.00 -9.84
C ILE A 54 17.11 -30.10 -10.89
N SER A 55 16.09 -30.02 -11.73
CA SER A 55 15.87 -31.00 -12.81
C SER A 55 17.03 -31.06 -13.81
N MET A 56 17.71 -29.93 -14.09
CA MET A 56 18.89 -29.93 -14.95
C MET A 56 20.09 -30.57 -14.26
N VAL A 57 20.29 -30.30 -12.97
CA VAL A 57 21.36 -30.92 -12.17
C VAL A 57 21.15 -32.43 -12.07
N ASP A 58 19.92 -32.89 -11.79
CA ASP A 58 19.58 -34.31 -11.73
C ASP A 58 19.75 -35.00 -13.10
N GLY A 59 19.59 -34.24 -14.19
CA GLY A 59 19.89 -34.68 -15.56
C GLY A 59 21.38 -34.71 -15.92
N GLY A 60 22.27 -34.36 -14.98
CA GLY A 60 23.72 -34.38 -15.17
C GLY A 60 24.29 -33.11 -15.82
N ALA A 61 23.54 -32.00 -15.85
CA ALA A 61 24.06 -30.74 -16.35
C ALA A 61 25.20 -30.21 -15.46
N SER A 62 26.35 -29.90 -16.05
CA SER A 62 27.50 -29.31 -15.37
C SER A 62 27.47 -27.78 -15.34
N ALA A 63 26.61 -27.15 -16.14
CA ALA A 63 26.44 -25.71 -16.23
C ALA A 63 24.98 -25.34 -16.53
N ILE A 64 24.60 -24.13 -16.15
CA ILE A 64 23.28 -23.56 -16.40
C ILE A 64 23.46 -22.35 -17.33
N ASP A 65 22.68 -22.31 -18.40
CA ASP A 65 22.65 -21.16 -19.30
C ASP A 65 21.59 -20.15 -18.82
N CYS A 66 22.03 -18.96 -18.43
CA CYS A 66 21.14 -17.86 -18.06
C CYS A 66 20.31 -17.32 -19.23
N THR A 67 20.66 -17.71 -20.47
CA THR A 67 19.92 -17.33 -21.67
C THR A 67 18.80 -18.29 -22.03
N ASP A 68 18.67 -19.40 -21.29
CA ASP A 68 17.59 -20.37 -21.41
C ASP A 68 16.21 -19.67 -21.41
N ALA A 69 15.34 -20.10 -22.30
CA ALA A 69 14.05 -19.47 -22.53
C ALA A 69 13.17 -19.52 -21.27
N ARG A 70 13.20 -20.63 -20.53
CA ARG A 70 12.38 -20.85 -19.33
C ARG A 70 12.91 -20.03 -18.16
N VAL A 71 14.24 -19.94 -18.01
CA VAL A 71 14.87 -19.06 -17.02
C VAL A 71 14.53 -17.60 -17.29
N LYS A 72 14.63 -17.14 -18.56
CA LYS A 72 14.27 -15.77 -18.96
C LYS A 72 12.80 -15.46 -18.72
N GLU A 73 11.90 -16.38 -19.06
CA GLU A 73 10.47 -16.20 -18.86
C GLU A 73 10.13 -16.03 -17.37
N LEU A 74 10.61 -16.93 -16.52
CA LEU A 74 10.37 -16.89 -15.08
C LEU A 74 10.98 -15.64 -14.44
N HIS A 75 12.20 -15.26 -14.85
CA HIS A 75 12.84 -14.03 -14.40
C HIS A 75 12.06 -12.78 -14.84
N GLY A 76 11.61 -12.74 -16.09
CA GLY A 76 10.78 -11.65 -16.62
C GLY A 76 9.46 -11.50 -15.85
N LYS A 77 8.82 -12.62 -15.51
CA LYS A 77 7.64 -12.65 -14.65
C LYS A 77 7.92 -12.07 -13.27
N VAL A 78 9.03 -12.44 -12.63
CA VAL A 78 9.44 -11.89 -11.32
C VAL A 78 9.64 -10.37 -11.41
N ILE A 79 10.31 -9.87 -12.45
CA ILE A 79 10.50 -8.43 -12.65
C ILE A 79 9.15 -7.70 -12.80
N SER A 80 8.24 -8.24 -13.61
CA SER A 80 6.92 -7.65 -13.84
C SER A 80 6.10 -7.59 -12.55
N LEU A 81 6.12 -8.66 -11.75
CA LEU A 81 5.44 -8.72 -10.46
C LEU A 81 6.04 -7.72 -9.45
N LYS A 82 7.38 -7.62 -9.38
CA LYS A 82 8.07 -6.63 -8.54
C LYS A 82 7.68 -5.20 -8.93
N GLY A 83 7.66 -4.89 -10.23
CA GLY A 83 7.22 -3.58 -10.72
C GLY A 83 5.76 -3.27 -10.36
N SER A 84 4.89 -4.28 -10.34
CA SER A 84 3.50 -4.13 -9.90
C SER A 84 3.38 -3.86 -8.41
N ILE A 85 4.22 -4.50 -7.59
CA ILE A 85 4.31 -4.22 -6.14
C ILE A 85 4.76 -2.78 -5.90
N ASP A 86 5.76 -2.29 -6.64
CA ASP A 86 6.26 -0.93 -6.44
C ASP A 86 5.24 0.14 -6.82
N LYS A 87 4.45 -0.10 -7.88
CA LYS A 87 3.29 0.75 -8.21
C LYS A 87 2.26 0.79 -7.07
N LYS A 88 1.92 -0.37 -6.49
CA LYS A 88 0.99 -0.45 -5.35
C LYS A 88 1.54 0.22 -4.09
N LYS A 89 2.85 0.12 -3.82
CA LYS A 89 3.50 0.87 -2.73
C LYS A 89 3.41 2.38 -2.95
N SER A 90 3.63 2.84 -4.19
CA SER A 90 3.46 4.26 -4.53
C SER A 90 2.02 4.74 -4.32
N GLU A 91 1.02 3.90 -4.63
CA GLU A 91 -0.39 4.19 -4.38
C GLU A 91 -0.69 4.35 -2.88
N ILE A 92 -0.12 3.50 -2.02
CA ILE A 92 -0.21 3.65 -0.55
C ILE A 92 0.35 5.01 -0.10
N GLU A 93 1.50 5.42 -0.63
CA GLU A 93 2.10 6.71 -0.27
C GLU A 93 1.26 7.90 -0.75
N LYS A 94 0.59 7.79 -1.91
CA LYS A 94 -0.38 8.81 -2.36
C LYS A 94 -1.56 8.93 -1.40
N ILE A 95 -2.17 7.80 -1.01
CA ILE A 95 -3.31 7.79 -0.07
C ILE A 95 -2.92 8.42 1.28
N LYS A 96 -1.73 8.10 1.80
CA LYS A 96 -1.22 8.71 3.03
C LYS A 96 -0.99 10.22 2.89
N ASN A 97 -0.49 10.67 1.74
CA ASN A 97 -0.23 12.08 1.50
C ASN A 97 -1.52 12.90 1.32
N GLU A 98 -2.50 12.37 0.58
CA GLU A 98 -3.85 12.96 0.48
C GLU A 98 -4.48 13.16 1.87
N SER A 99 -4.34 12.15 2.73
CA SER A 99 -4.86 12.14 4.09
C SER A 99 -4.09 13.03 5.07
N ARG A 100 -2.87 13.48 4.71
CA ARG A 100 -2.09 14.48 5.44
C ARG A 100 -2.42 15.90 4.98
N SER A 101 -2.58 16.11 3.68
CA SER A 101 -2.95 17.41 3.11
C SER A 101 -4.35 17.87 3.56
N ALA A 102 -5.31 16.95 3.67
CA ALA A 102 -6.65 17.24 4.21
C ALA A 102 -6.64 17.73 5.67
N LYS A 103 -5.62 17.37 6.47
CA LYS A 103 -5.50 17.80 7.88
C LYS A 103 -4.92 19.20 8.05
N GLN A 104 -4.28 19.78 7.02
CA GLN A 104 -3.69 21.12 7.10
C GLN A 104 -4.73 22.23 6.84
N SER A 105 -5.82 21.96 6.13
CA SER A 105 -6.90 22.92 5.87
C SER A 105 -7.83 23.18 7.07
N GLU A 106 -7.83 22.32 8.09
CA GLU A 106 -8.78 22.42 9.23
C GLU A 106 -8.21 23.14 10.47
N LYS A 107 -6.96 23.63 10.44
CA LYS A 107 -6.25 24.12 11.63
C LYS A 107 -6.46 25.60 12.02
N LYS A 108 -7.55 26.26 11.61
CA LYS A 108 -7.95 27.58 12.16
C LYS A 108 -9.24 27.49 12.98
N PRO A 109 -9.18 27.23 14.30
CA PRO A 109 -10.15 27.78 15.20
C PRO A 109 -9.71 29.21 15.54
N ASN A 110 -10.43 30.20 15.01
CA ASN A 110 -10.37 31.57 15.51
C ASN A 110 -10.82 31.52 16.98
N THR A 111 -9.88 31.67 17.92
CA THR A 111 -10.20 31.98 19.32
C THR A 111 -10.65 33.44 19.37
N PRO A 112 -11.91 33.76 19.72
CA PRO A 112 -12.24 35.13 20.07
C PRO A 112 -11.49 35.45 21.37
N LYS A 113 -10.51 36.35 21.28
CA LYS A 113 -9.93 37.00 22.47
C LYS A 113 -11.09 37.70 23.18
N GLY A 114 -11.45 37.18 24.35
CA GLY A 114 -12.36 37.85 25.25
C GLY A 114 -11.83 39.24 25.57
N GLU A 115 -12.70 40.22 25.39
CA GLU A 115 -12.64 41.50 26.07
C GLU A 115 -12.52 41.22 27.56
N SER A 116 -11.49 41.79 28.19
CA SER A 116 -11.47 42.01 29.63
C SER A 116 -11.20 43.49 29.84
N GLU A 117 -12.20 44.10 30.47
CA GLU A 117 -12.34 45.47 30.94
C GLU A 117 -11.11 46.04 31.67
#